data_AF-A0A074Y6N0-F1
#
_entry.id   AF-A0A074Y6N0-F1
#
_cell.length_a   1.000
_cell.length_b   1.000
_cell.length_c   1.000
_cell.angle_alpha   90.00
_cell.angle_beta   90.00
_cell.angle_gamma   90.00
#
_symmetry.space_group_name_H-M   'P 1'
#
loop_
_entity.id
_entity.type
_entity.pdbx_description
1 polymer ?
#
loop_
_entity_poly.entity_id
_entity_poly.type
_entity_poly.pdbx_seq_one_letter_code
_entity_poly.pdbx_strand_id
1 'polypeptide(L)'
;MASTNDTGLTNAVRINCSISQKIHGRPIFESVTVTDRVVETMMSAWMLNGQSSPIARRIGTPLRAYVEHQHARDADVHMDWTYAVYLHLCCELDTEEDSDIWGWAPDCWKLNTISDAYVIREDGQPLCPRYLEALCVWIFHELYNEFEEAMEERYTVPVDNRKKVLALITKENFETYREKFDREGLAADYKWKPVSKMMQAYLQAQAEGVGGKEQA
;
A
#
# COMPACT_ATOMS: atom_id res chain seq x y z
N MET A 1 -16.70 -8.29 35.91
CA MET A 1 -15.48 -7.46 35.91
C MET A 1 -14.43 -8.24 35.14
N ALA A 2 -14.15 -7.84 33.90
CA ALA A 2 -13.12 -8.46 33.08
C ALA A 2 -11.79 -7.73 33.35
N SER A 3 -10.76 -8.52 33.63
CA SER A 3 -9.40 -8.07 33.92
C SER A 3 -8.83 -7.30 32.72
N THR A 4 -8.65 -5.99 32.90
CA THR A 4 -7.90 -5.12 32.01
C THR A 4 -6.43 -5.27 32.35
N ASN A 5 -5.72 -6.16 31.66
CA ASN A 5 -4.27 -6.01 31.53
C ASN A 5 -4.01 -4.88 30.53
N ASP A 6 -4.31 -3.66 30.99
CA ASP A 6 -4.19 -2.43 30.22
C ASP A 6 -2.72 -1.98 30.26
N THR A 7 -1.91 -2.63 29.43
CA THR A 7 -0.49 -2.25 29.31
C THR A 7 -0.30 -0.91 28.60
N GLY A 8 -1.37 -0.29 28.09
CA GLY A 8 -1.33 0.94 27.30
C GLY A 8 -0.53 0.79 26.01
N LEU A 9 -0.53 -0.43 25.45
CA LEU A 9 0.22 -0.82 24.25
C LEU A 9 -0.74 -1.39 23.21
N THR A 10 -0.67 -0.85 21.99
CA THR A 10 -1.45 -1.30 20.83
C THR A 10 -0.54 -2.02 19.84
N ASN A 11 -0.98 -3.17 19.33
CA ASN A 11 -0.29 -3.89 18.27
C ASN A 11 -0.42 -3.14 16.94
N ALA A 12 0.71 -2.65 16.44
CA ALA A 12 0.83 -1.97 15.17
C ALA A 12 1.73 -2.79 14.23
N VAL A 13 1.73 -2.41 12.96
CA VAL A 13 2.71 -2.91 11.98
C VAL A 13 3.57 -1.73 11.54
N ARG A 14 4.89 -1.87 11.65
CA ARG A 14 5.82 -0.92 11.05
C ARG A 14 6.15 -1.35 9.62
N ILE A 15 5.95 -0.45 8.67
CA ILE A 15 6.46 -0.56 7.30
C ILE A 15 7.85 0.09 7.31
N ASN A 16 8.89 -0.73 7.24
CA ASN A 16 10.28 -0.29 7.25
C ASN A 16 10.75 0.07 5.84
N CYS A 17 11.27 1.29 5.66
CA CYS A 17 11.87 1.73 4.40
C CYS A 17 13.13 0.93 4.05
N SER A 18 13.57 1.00 2.78
CA SER A 18 14.75 0.26 2.32
C SER A 18 16.04 0.60 3.08
N ILE A 19 16.15 1.80 3.66
CA ILE A 19 17.32 2.18 4.46
C ILE A 19 17.28 1.48 5.82
N SER A 20 16.13 1.47 6.51
CA SER A 20 15.97 0.74 7.78
C SER A 20 16.25 -0.75 7.61
N GLN A 21 15.87 -1.34 6.48
CA GLN A 21 16.23 -2.72 6.15
C GLN A 21 17.74 -2.91 6.02
N LYS A 22 18.43 -2.01 5.30
CA LYS A 22 19.88 -2.08 5.09
C LYS A 22 20.68 -1.87 6.38
N ILE A 23 20.30 -0.90 7.20
CA ILE A 23 21.06 -0.51 8.40
C ILE A 23 20.76 -1.45 9.58
N HIS A 24 19.49 -1.80 9.77
CA HIS A 24 19.04 -2.53 10.96
C HIS A 24 18.67 -3.99 10.70
N GLY A 25 18.71 -4.46 9.45
CA GLY A 25 18.35 -5.84 9.10
C GLY A 25 16.87 -6.17 9.34
N ARG A 26 16.01 -5.15 9.38
CA ARG A 26 14.58 -5.31 9.65
C ARG A 26 13.83 -5.87 8.43
N PRO A 27 12.75 -6.65 8.62
CA PRO A 27 11.85 -7.02 7.53
C PRO A 27 11.07 -5.80 7.01
N ILE A 28 10.46 -5.90 5.83
CA ILE A 28 9.63 -4.80 5.28
C ILE A 28 8.44 -4.50 6.20
N PHE A 29 7.76 -5.55 6.67
CA PHE A 29 6.62 -5.45 7.58
C PHE A 29 6.99 -6.10 8.91
N GLU A 30 6.88 -5.34 9.99
CA GLU A 30 7.29 -5.77 11.32
C GLU A 30 6.18 -5.56 12.34
N SER A 31 5.88 -6.59 13.14
CA SER A 31 4.97 -6.44 14.27
C SER A 31 5.65 -5.63 15.36
N VAL A 32 5.01 -4.56 15.82
CA VAL A 32 5.52 -3.70 16.89
C VAL A 32 4.39 -3.34 17.86
N THR A 33 4.76 -2.91 19.06
CA THR A 33 3.81 -2.31 20.00
C THR A 33 4.06 -0.81 20.08
N VAL A 34 3.00 -0.01 20.05
CA VAL A 34 3.05 1.44 20.22
C VAL A 34 2.26 1.85 21.45
N THR A 35 2.67 2.92 22.11
CA THR A 35 1.99 3.40 23.33
C THR A 35 0.67 4.08 23.00
N ASP A 36 -0.24 4.14 23.96
CA ASP A 36 -1.50 4.86 23.81
C ASP A 36 -1.30 6.32 23.38
N ARG A 37 -0.24 6.97 23.87
CA ARG A 37 0.11 8.33 23.44
C ARG A 37 0.36 8.43 21.93
N VAL A 38 1.02 7.42 21.34
CA VAL A 38 1.23 7.36 19.89
C VAL A 38 -0.09 7.15 19.18
N VAL A 39 -0.95 6.25 19.70
CA VAL A 39 -2.30 6.02 19.15
C VAL A 39 -3.15 7.29 19.21
N GLU A 40 -3.21 7.97 20.35
CA GLU A 40 -3.91 9.25 20.54
C GLU A 40 -3.43 10.30 19.53
N THR A 41 -2.11 10.34 19.31
CA THR A 41 -1.48 11.22 18.33
C THR A 41 -1.96 10.87 16.91
N MET A 42 -1.98 9.59 16.53
CA MET A 42 -2.51 9.11 15.24
C MET A 42 -4.03 9.34 15.06
N MET A 43 -4.78 9.41 16.16
CA MET A 43 -6.22 9.67 16.17
C MET A 43 -6.58 11.16 16.27
N SER A 44 -5.59 12.04 16.42
CA SER A 44 -5.82 13.47 16.63
C SER A 44 -6.36 14.17 15.37
N ALA A 45 -7.26 15.13 15.57
CA ALA A 45 -8.02 15.80 14.50
C ALA A 45 -7.14 16.39 13.38
N TRP A 46 -5.99 16.96 13.75
CA TRP A 46 -5.05 17.59 12.81
C TRP A 46 -4.26 16.58 11.97
N MET A 47 -4.19 15.31 12.39
CA MET A 47 -3.60 14.21 11.61
C MET A 47 -4.62 13.40 10.82
N LEU A 48 -5.91 13.66 10.97
CA LEU A 48 -6.96 12.92 10.25
C LEU A 48 -6.85 13.08 8.73
N ASN A 49 -6.36 14.23 8.27
CA ASN A 49 -6.25 14.52 6.84
C ASN A 49 -4.97 13.92 6.28
N GLY A 50 -5.14 12.85 5.51
CA GLY A 50 -4.08 12.22 4.72
C GLY A 50 -3.37 11.03 5.37
N GLN A 51 -3.63 10.68 6.64
CA GLN A 51 -3.03 9.51 7.30
C GLN A 51 -3.91 8.25 7.32
N SER A 52 -5.16 8.37 6.88
CA SER A 52 -6.03 7.19 6.72
C SER A 52 -5.94 6.68 5.30
N SER A 53 -5.92 5.36 5.13
CA SER A 53 -5.88 4.70 3.81
C SER A 53 -7.28 4.64 3.19
N PRO A 54 -7.55 5.32 2.07
CA PRO A 54 -8.84 5.25 1.37
C PRO A 54 -9.13 3.83 0.87
N ILE A 55 -8.11 3.16 0.34
CA ILE A 55 -8.17 1.78 -0.14
C ILE A 55 -8.57 0.83 1.00
N ALA A 56 -7.90 0.92 2.16
CA ALA A 56 -8.17 0.05 3.30
C ALA A 56 -9.59 0.27 3.87
N ARG A 57 -10.09 1.51 3.84
CA ARG A 57 -11.47 1.84 4.21
C ARG A 57 -12.48 1.16 3.30
N ARG A 58 -12.27 1.20 1.98
CA ARG A 58 -13.16 0.59 0.98
C ARG A 58 -13.28 -0.93 1.11
N ILE A 59 -12.21 -1.61 1.51
CA ILE A 59 -12.23 -3.06 1.78
C ILE A 59 -12.72 -3.44 3.18
N GLY A 60 -13.19 -2.46 3.97
CA GLY A 60 -13.80 -2.69 5.28
C GLY A 60 -12.81 -2.92 6.42
N THR A 61 -11.53 -2.60 6.25
CA THR A 61 -10.53 -2.61 7.34
C THR A 61 -9.83 -1.26 7.39
N PRO A 62 -10.47 -0.21 7.97
CA PRO A 62 -9.88 1.12 7.99
C PRO A 62 -8.55 1.11 8.74
N LEU A 63 -7.51 1.63 8.08
CA LEU A 63 -6.15 1.72 8.60
C LEU A 63 -5.75 3.18 8.75
N ARG A 64 -4.99 3.46 9.81
CA ARG A 64 -4.28 4.73 10.01
C ARG A 64 -2.80 4.47 10.04
N ALA A 65 -2.04 5.37 9.43
CA ALA A 65 -0.60 5.30 9.42
C ALA A 65 0.04 6.63 9.79
N TYR A 66 1.14 6.55 10.54
CA TYR A 66 1.93 7.70 10.94
C TYR A 66 3.38 7.50 10.50
N VAL A 67 3.94 8.54 9.90
CA VAL A 67 5.33 8.56 9.47
C VAL A 67 6.23 8.85 10.66
N GLU A 68 7.18 7.97 10.91
CA GLU A 68 8.30 8.28 11.79
C GLU A 68 9.21 9.31 11.09
N HIS A 69 9.32 10.49 11.70
CA HIS A 69 10.23 11.52 11.21
C HIS A 69 11.65 10.98 11.13
N GLN A 70 12.25 11.10 9.94
CA GLN A 70 13.57 10.59 9.67
C GLN A 70 14.65 11.35 10.46
N HIS A 71 15.66 10.62 10.95
CA HIS A 71 16.92 11.21 11.39
C HIS A 71 17.65 11.85 10.20
N ALA A 72 18.54 12.83 10.44
CA ALA A 72 19.33 13.43 9.37
C ALA A 72 20.10 12.35 8.58
N ARG A 73 20.01 12.39 7.24
CA ARG A 73 20.74 11.50 6.31
C ARG A 73 21.36 12.34 5.19
N ASP A 74 22.37 11.78 4.55
CA ASP A 74 22.96 12.36 3.34
C ASP A 74 21.92 12.38 2.22
N ALA A 75 21.84 13.51 1.50
CA ALA A 75 20.82 13.76 0.48
C ALA A 75 20.85 12.76 -0.69
N ASP A 76 21.97 12.06 -0.88
CA ASP A 76 22.23 11.20 -2.05
C ASP A 76 21.76 9.74 -1.85
N VAL A 77 21.21 9.38 -0.69
CA VAL A 77 20.77 8.00 -0.44
C VAL A 77 19.32 7.81 -0.90
N HIS A 78 19.14 7.12 -2.04
CA HIS A 78 17.81 6.70 -2.48
C HIS A 78 17.17 5.75 -1.47
N MET A 79 15.96 6.11 -1.03
CA MET A 79 15.16 5.36 -0.08
C MET A 79 13.87 4.94 -0.76
N ASP A 80 13.55 3.65 -0.69
CA ASP A 80 12.27 3.12 -1.13
C ASP A 80 11.33 3.01 0.07
N TRP A 81 10.19 3.68 -0.05
CA TRP A 81 9.09 3.71 0.90
C TRP A 81 7.75 3.43 0.20
N THR A 82 7.80 2.84 -1.01
CA THR A 82 6.66 2.72 -1.95
C THR A 82 5.43 2.12 -1.30
N TYR A 83 5.58 1.04 -0.52
CA TYR A 83 4.44 0.40 0.16
C TYR A 83 3.70 1.31 1.14
N ALA A 84 4.41 2.21 1.85
CA ALA A 84 3.79 3.16 2.75
C ALA A 84 3.01 4.23 1.96
N VAL A 85 3.53 4.66 0.82
CA VAL A 85 2.88 5.68 -0.03
C VAL A 85 1.68 5.12 -0.75
N TYR A 86 1.82 3.95 -1.36
CA TYR A 86 0.77 3.38 -2.18
C TYR A 86 -0.43 2.94 -1.34
N LEU A 87 -0.22 2.61 -0.07
CA LEU A 87 -1.31 2.42 0.88
C LEU A 87 -2.24 3.64 0.99
N HIS A 88 -1.74 4.85 0.68
CA HIS A 88 -2.47 6.11 0.82
C HIS A 88 -2.85 6.76 -0.52
N LEU A 89 -2.82 6.02 -1.63
CA LEU A 89 -3.33 6.56 -2.91
C LEU A 89 -4.78 7.00 -2.75
N CYS A 90 -5.06 8.25 -3.13
CA CYS A 90 -6.41 8.78 -3.15
C CYS A 90 -7.23 8.06 -4.22
N CYS A 91 -8.36 7.51 -3.81
CA CYS A 91 -9.29 6.81 -4.69
C CYS A 91 -10.73 7.25 -4.44
N GLU A 92 -10.94 8.47 -3.93
CA GLU A 92 -12.29 9.01 -3.76
C GLU A 92 -12.68 9.83 -5.00
N LEU A 93 -13.99 9.90 -5.28
CA LEU A 93 -14.56 10.65 -6.41
C LEU A 93 -15.80 11.45 -5.98
N ASP A 94 -15.94 11.71 -4.67
CA ASP A 94 -17.13 12.31 -4.09
C ASP A 94 -17.19 13.82 -4.37
N THR A 95 -16.03 14.47 -4.46
CA THR A 95 -15.87 15.91 -4.73
C THR A 95 -14.93 16.18 -5.91
N GLU A 96 -14.94 17.42 -6.41
CA GLU A 96 -13.97 17.89 -7.40
C GLU A 96 -12.53 17.84 -6.86
N GLU A 97 -12.35 18.21 -5.58
CA GLU A 97 -11.07 18.13 -4.88
C GLU A 97 -10.55 16.69 -4.81
N ASP A 98 -11.41 15.72 -4.48
CA ASP A 98 -11.04 14.29 -4.48
C ASP A 98 -10.65 13.81 -5.88
N SER A 99 -11.39 14.26 -6.89
CA SER A 99 -11.10 13.97 -8.29
C SER A 99 -9.75 14.54 -8.71
N ASP A 100 -9.36 15.73 -8.22
CA ASP A 100 -8.11 16.39 -8.56
C ASP A 100 -6.88 15.64 -8.03
N ILE A 101 -7.00 15.03 -6.86
CA ILE A 101 -5.92 14.29 -6.20
C ILE A 101 -5.96 12.77 -6.48
N TRP A 102 -6.85 12.30 -7.36
CA TRP A 102 -6.97 10.88 -7.70
C TRP A 102 -5.62 10.25 -8.07
N GLY A 103 -5.35 9.06 -7.53
CA GLY A 103 -4.13 8.30 -7.80
C GLY A 103 -2.87 8.89 -7.19
N TRP A 104 -2.98 10.01 -6.46
CA TRP A 104 -1.88 10.59 -5.71
C TRP A 104 -2.01 10.28 -4.22
N ALA A 105 -0.90 10.00 -3.56
CA ALA A 105 -0.87 10.03 -2.09
C ALA A 105 -0.87 11.48 -1.57
N PRO A 106 -1.36 11.75 -0.36
CA PRO A 106 -1.22 13.06 0.27
C PRO A 106 0.24 13.50 0.38
N ASP A 107 0.51 14.81 0.39
CA ASP A 107 1.89 15.33 0.35
C ASP A 107 2.74 14.90 1.54
N CYS A 108 2.14 14.69 2.71
CA CYS A 108 2.85 14.13 3.87
C CYS A 108 3.45 12.74 3.61
N TRP A 109 2.96 12.02 2.60
CA TRP A 109 3.48 10.73 2.12
C TRP A 109 4.42 10.87 0.90
N LYS A 110 4.52 12.04 0.28
CA LYS A 110 5.43 12.26 -0.86
C LYS A 110 6.76 12.90 -0.49
N LEU A 111 6.89 13.44 0.73
CA LEU A 111 8.10 14.13 1.14
C LEU A 111 9.28 13.17 1.30
N ASN A 112 10.47 13.59 0.86
CA ASN A 112 11.72 12.83 0.98
C ASN A 112 12.22 12.61 2.42
N THR A 113 11.39 12.94 3.42
CA THR A 113 11.67 12.88 4.85
C THR A 113 10.96 11.72 5.55
N ILE A 114 10.30 10.83 4.79
CA ILE A 114 9.51 9.71 5.32
C ILE A 114 10.41 8.52 5.55
N SER A 115 10.65 8.13 6.80
CA SER A 115 11.40 6.90 7.11
C SER A 115 10.46 5.69 7.14
N ASP A 116 10.18 5.21 8.35
CA ASP A 116 9.31 4.05 8.57
C ASP A 116 7.90 4.57 8.88
N ALA A 117 6.88 3.75 8.63
CA ALA A 117 5.50 4.11 8.93
C ALA A 117 4.89 3.12 9.92
N TYR A 118 4.28 3.62 10.99
CA TYR A 118 3.51 2.81 11.92
C TYR A 118 2.06 2.76 11.47
N VAL A 119 1.49 1.57 11.34
CA VAL A 119 0.11 1.35 10.88
C VAL A 119 -0.69 0.64 11.95
N ILE A 120 -1.88 1.18 12.23
CA ILE A 120 -2.86 0.62 13.17
C ILE A 120 -4.22 0.47 12.49
N ARG A 121 -5.08 -0.38 13.06
CA ARG A 121 -6.50 -0.40 12.69
C ARG A 121 -7.26 0.67 13.45
N GLU A 122 -8.21 1.33 12.78
CA GLU A 122 -9.04 2.36 13.42
C GLU A 122 -9.98 1.79 14.49
N ASP A 123 -10.33 0.51 14.40
CA ASP A 123 -11.19 -0.18 15.37
C ASP A 123 -10.43 -0.70 16.61
N GLY A 124 -9.14 -0.38 16.74
CA GLY A 124 -8.29 -0.78 17.86
C GLY A 124 -7.93 -2.28 17.89
N GLN A 125 -8.39 -3.07 16.92
CA GLN A 125 -8.01 -4.47 16.83
C GLN A 125 -6.55 -4.62 16.39
N PRO A 126 -5.88 -5.72 16.76
CA PRO A 126 -4.50 -5.96 16.33
C PRO A 126 -4.42 -6.05 14.80
N LEU A 127 -3.37 -5.45 14.23
CA LEU A 127 -3.04 -5.55 12.82
C LEU A 127 -1.98 -6.64 12.61
N CYS A 128 -2.25 -7.59 11.72
CA CYS A 128 -1.30 -8.63 11.36
C CYS A 128 -0.31 -8.11 10.29
N PRO A 129 1.02 -8.24 10.46
CA PRO A 129 1.99 -7.84 9.45
C PRO A 129 1.75 -8.48 8.09
N ARG A 130 1.40 -9.78 8.08
CA ARG A 130 1.14 -10.53 6.84
C ARG A 130 -0.10 -10.02 6.09
N TYR A 131 -1.12 -9.59 6.82
CA TYR A 131 -2.31 -8.97 6.24
C TYR A 131 -1.93 -7.65 5.55
N LEU A 132 -1.18 -6.79 6.25
CA LEU A 132 -0.76 -5.50 5.70
C LEU A 132 0.18 -5.67 4.51
N GLU A 133 1.09 -6.65 4.58
CA GLU A 133 1.97 -7.01 3.48
C GLU A 133 1.16 -7.40 2.24
N ALA A 134 0.21 -8.32 2.37
CA ALA A 134 -0.64 -8.73 1.25
C ALA A 134 -1.40 -7.54 0.64
N LEU A 135 -1.94 -6.64 1.47
CA LEU A 135 -2.63 -5.43 1.01
C LEU A 135 -1.70 -4.51 0.24
N CYS A 136 -0.54 -4.17 0.79
CA CYS A 136 0.43 -3.29 0.14
C CYS A 136 0.95 -3.88 -1.18
N VAL A 137 1.19 -5.20 -1.23
CA VAL A 137 1.63 -5.88 -2.46
C VAL A 137 0.51 -5.94 -3.49
N TRP A 138 -0.74 -6.18 -3.08
CA TRP A 138 -1.89 -6.12 -3.98
C TRP A 138 -2.03 -4.75 -4.64
N ILE A 139 -1.96 -3.69 -3.83
CA ILE A 139 -2.02 -2.31 -4.33
C ILE A 139 -0.89 -2.06 -5.32
N PHE A 140 0.34 -2.44 -4.97
CA PHE A 140 1.50 -2.18 -5.82
C PHE A 140 1.50 -2.99 -7.12
N HIS A 141 1.15 -4.27 -7.06
CA HIS A 141 1.30 -5.18 -8.20
C HIS A 141 0.07 -5.27 -9.10
N GLU A 142 -1.14 -5.05 -8.57
CA GLU A 142 -2.38 -5.25 -9.32
C GLU A 142 -3.19 -3.96 -9.48
N LEU A 143 -3.19 -3.05 -8.51
CA LEU A 143 -3.99 -1.83 -8.60
C LEU A 143 -3.24 -0.63 -9.19
N TYR A 144 -1.93 -0.52 -8.95
CA TYR A 144 -1.18 0.68 -9.31
C TYR A 144 -1.21 1.00 -10.81
N ASN A 145 -1.09 -0.01 -11.68
CA ASN A 145 -1.20 0.19 -13.12
C ASN A 145 -2.59 0.72 -13.52
N GLU A 146 -3.66 0.22 -12.90
CA GLU A 146 -5.03 0.69 -13.14
C GLU A 146 -5.22 2.15 -12.68
N PHE A 147 -4.54 2.55 -11.59
CA PHE A 147 -4.47 3.95 -11.17
C PHE A 147 -3.73 4.81 -12.21
N GLU A 148 -2.57 4.36 -12.70
CA GLU A 148 -1.78 5.08 -13.72
C GLU A 148 -2.56 5.27 -15.02
N GLU A 149 -3.13 4.20 -15.56
CA GLU A 149 -3.95 4.27 -16.78
C GLU A 149 -5.13 5.23 -16.62
N ALA A 150 -5.88 5.13 -15.51
CA ALA A 150 -7.00 6.02 -15.25
C ALA A 150 -6.58 7.49 -15.04
N MET A 151 -5.37 7.74 -14.54
CA MET A 151 -4.79 9.09 -14.43
C MET A 151 -4.42 9.66 -15.80
N GLU A 152 -3.73 8.89 -16.65
CA GLU A 152 -3.36 9.33 -18.01
C GLU A 152 -4.59 9.61 -18.87
N GLU A 153 -5.58 8.72 -18.78
CA GLU A 153 -6.83 8.81 -19.52
C GLU A 153 -7.64 10.06 -19.18
N ARG A 154 -7.65 10.49 -17.90
CA ARG A 154 -8.33 11.72 -17.45
C ARG A 154 -8.00 12.94 -18.31
N TYR A 155 -6.78 13.01 -18.84
CA TYR A 155 -6.30 14.15 -19.62
C TYR A 155 -6.37 13.92 -21.13
N THR A 156 -6.52 12.68 -21.59
CA THR A 156 -6.27 12.29 -22.99
C THR A 156 -7.46 11.64 -23.68
N VAL A 157 -8.43 11.10 -22.94
CA VAL A 157 -9.61 10.42 -23.52
C VAL A 157 -10.94 10.95 -22.97
N PRO A 158 -12.05 10.82 -23.72
CA PRO A 158 -13.37 11.26 -23.27
C PRO A 158 -14.00 10.41 -22.15
N VAL A 159 -13.43 9.24 -21.85
CA VAL A 159 -14.00 8.26 -20.92
C VAL A 159 -13.14 8.17 -19.67
N ASP A 160 -13.72 8.55 -18.53
CA ASP A 160 -13.08 8.47 -17.22
C ASP A 160 -13.22 7.06 -16.62
N ASN A 161 -12.13 6.28 -16.64
CA ASN A 161 -12.10 4.90 -16.13
C ASN A 161 -11.87 4.79 -14.62
N ARG A 162 -11.77 5.89 -13.85
CA ARG A 162 -11.55 5.83 -12.39
C ARG A 162 -12.62 5.02 -11.65
N LYS A 163 -13.87 5.02 -12.13
CA LYS A 163 -14.95 4.18 -11.59
C LYS A 163 -14.71 2.68 -11.79
N LYS A 164 -13.99 2.27 -12.84
CA LYS A 164 -13.60 0.87 -13.03
C LYS A 164 -12.57 0.45 -12.01
N VAL A 165 -11.57 1.29 -11.75
CA VAL A 165 -10.58 1.06 -10.68
C VAL A 165 -11.28 0.89 -9.33
N LEU A 166 -12.26 1.73 -9.03
CA LEU A 166 -13.04 1.61 -7.80
C LEU A 166 -13.79 0.28 -7.67
N ALA A 167 -14.28 -0.27 -8.78
CA ALA A 167 -14.95 -1.57 -8.81
C ALA A 167 -13.99 -2.74 -8.55
N LEU A 168 -12.67 -2.54 -8.72
CA LEU A 168 -11.65 -3.51 -8.33
C LEU A 168 -11.35 -3.48 -6.83
N ILE A 169 -11.50 -2.32 -6.19
CA ILE A 169 -11.18 -2.13 -4.76
C ILE A 169 -12.36 -2.59 -3.90
N THR A 170 -12.51 -3.91 -3.78
CA THR A 170 -13.52 -4.56 -2.95
C THR A 170 -12.88 -5.50 -1.96
N LYS A 171 -13.61 -5.78 -0.87
CA LYS A 171 -13.17 -6.76 0.14
C LYS A 171 -12.99 -8.15 -0.48
N GLU A 172 -13.90 -8.55 -1.36
CA GLU A 172 -13.91 -9.87 -2.00
C GLU A 172 -12.69 -10.06 -2.92
N ASN A 173 -12.34 -9.03 -3.71
CA ASN A 173 -11.18 -9.07 -4.59
C ASN A 173 -9.89 -9.13 -3.77
N PHE A 174 -9.80 -8.33 -2.70
CA PHE A 174 -8.65 -8.38 -1.80
C PHE A 174 -8.52 -9.72 -1.09
N GLU A 175 -9.62 -10.31 -0.59
CA GLU A 175 -9.59 -11.62 0.06
C GLU A 175 -9.14 -12.72 -0.91
N THR A 176 -9.63 -12.69 -2.15
CA THR A 176 -9.18 -13.58 -3.23
C THR A 176 -7.69 -13.43 -3.50
N TYR A 177 -7.19 -12.19 -3.57
CA TYR A 177 -5.76 -11.93 -3.72
C TYR A 177 -4.97 -12.44 -2.52
N ARG A 178 -5.43 -12.20 -1.29
CA ARG A 178 -4.74 -12.62 -0.06
C ARG A 178 -4.61 -14.14 0.00
N GLU A 179 -5.65 -14.89 -0.36
CA GLU A 179 -5.58 -16.35 -0.44
C GLU A 179 -4.54 -16.83 -1.45
N LYS A 180 -4.47 -16.17 -2.63
CA LYS A 180 -3.43 -16.43 -3.62
C LYS A 180 -2.03 -16.10 -3.06
N PHE A 181 -1.89 -14.94 -2.43
CA PHE A 181 -0.65 -14.44 -1.84
C PHE A 181 -0.08 -15.42 -0.80
N ASP A 182 -0.93 -15.96 0.06
CA ASP A 182 -0.53 -16.96 1.06
C ASP A 182 -0.27 -18.33 0.42
N ARG A 183 -1.11 -18.79 -0.50
CA ARG A 183 -0.94 -20.08 -1.20
C ARG A 183 0.36 -20.13 -2.01
N GLU A 184 0.73 -19.03 -2.65
CA GLU A 184 1.93 -18.93 -3.50
C GLU A 184 3.18 -18.52 -2.71
N GLY A 185 3.05 -18.24 -1.40
CA GLY A 185 4.18 -17.81 -0.57
C GLY A 185 4.81 -16.50 -1.04
N LEU A 186 4.00 -15.60 -1.61
CA LEU A 186 4.47 -14.31 -2.09
C LEU A 186 4.94 -13.43 -0.91
N ALA A 187 5.82 -12.48 -1.19
CA ALA A 187 6.32 -11.54 -0.20
C ALA A 187 6.57 -10.18 -0.87
N ALA A 188 6.57 -9.14 -0.06
CA ALA A 188 6.95 -7.81 -0.49
C ALA A 188 8.44 -7.75 -0.82
N ASP A 189 8.78 -7.03 -1.88
CA ASP A 189 10.16 -6.81 -2.33
C ASP A 189 10.29 -5.44 -2.99
N TYR A 190 11.07 -4.54 -2.39
CA TYR A 190 11.39 -3.24 -2.98
C TYR A 190 12.18 -3.34 -4.28
N LYS A 191 12.76 -4.49 -4.61
CA LYS A 191 13.43 -4.71 -5.90
C LYS A 191 12.47 -5.17 -6.99
N TRP A 192 11.19 -5.38 -6.67
CA TRP A 192 10.21 -5.80 -7.66
C TRP A 192 10.05 -4.72 -8.73
N LYS A 193 10.16 -5.14 -9.99
CA LYS A 193 9.95 -4.27 -11.15
C LYS A 193 8.72 -4.73 -11.93
N PRO A 194 7.75 -3.85 -12.20
CA PRO A 194 6.54 -4.17 -12.98
C PRO A 194 6.84 -4.83 -14.33
N VAL A 195 7.97 -4.43 -14.94
CA VAL A 195 8.40 -4.86 -16.28
C VAL A 195 8.70 -6.37 -16.37
N SER A 196 9.01 -7.05 -15.27
CA SER A 196 9.40 -8.47 -15.30
C SER A 196 8.26 -9.42 -15.68
N LYS A 197 7.04 -9.17 -15.19
CA LYS A 197 5.85 -9.96 -15.55
C LYS A 197 5.31 -9.63 -16.94
N MET A 198 5.37 -8.37 -17.36
CA MET A 198 4.95 -7.98 -18.71
C MET A 198 5.90 -8.54 -19.77
N MET A 199 7.21 -8.51 -19.51
CA MET A 199 8.21 -9.15 -20.37
C MET A 199 8.08 -10.68 -20.34
N GLN A 200 7.82 -11.30 -19.18
CA GLN A 200 7.57 -12.74 -19.11
C GLN A 200 6.30 -13.15 -19.85
N ALA A 201 5.18 -12.43 -19.67
CA ALA A 201 3.94 -12.68 -20.38
C ALA A 201 4.09 -12.47 -21.89
N TYR A 202 4.84 -11.44 -22.31
CA TYR A 202 5.21 -11.22 -23.71
C TYR A 202 6.05 -12.38 -24.27
N LEU A 203 7.05 -12.84 -23.52
CA LEU A 203 7.89 -13.99 -23.90
C LEU A 203 7.11 -15.31 -23.90
N GLN A 204 6.16 -15.50 -22.98
CA GLN A 204 5.26 -16.67 -22.94
C GLN A 204 4.30 -16.67 -24.12
N ALA A 205 3.67 -15.53 -24.42
CA ALA A 205 2.80 -15.37 -25.59
C ALA A 205 3.57 -15.58 -26.91
N GLN A 206 4.84 -15.19 -26.98
CA GLN A 206 5.69 -15.50 -28.13
C GLN A 206 6.04 -16.99 -28.22
N ALA A 207 6.30 -17.66 -27.10
CA ALA A 207 6.58 -19.10 -27.07
C ALA A 207 5.36 -19.94 -27.50
N GLU A 208 4.15 -19.53 -27.10
CA GLU A 208 2.89 -20.20 -27.46
C GLU A 208 2.47 -19.93 -28.93
N GLY A 209 2.86 -18.77 -29.50
CA GLY A 209 2.61 -18.43 -30.89
C GLY A 209 3.50 -19.15 -31.93
N VAL A 210 4.64 -19.72 -31.51
CA VAL A 210 5.59 -20.42 -32.40
C VAL A 210 5.25 -21.91 -32.55
N GLY A 211 4.48 -22.51 -31.64
CA GLY A 211 4.09 -23.92 -31.70
C GLY A 211 2.95 -24.26 -32.68
N GLY A 212 2.30 -23.26 -33.29
CA GLY A 212 1.11 -23.45 -34.13
C GLY A 212 1.32 -23.38 -35.65
N LYS A 213 2.56 -23.28 -36.14
CA LYS A 213 2.87 -23.11 -37.58
C LYS A 213 3.70 -24.23 -38.22
N GLU A 214 3.70 -25.43 -37.62
CA GLU A 214 4.17 -26.64 -38.29
C GLU A 214 3.09 -27.73 -38.21
N GLN A 215 2.05 -27.60 -39.04
CA GLN A 215 1.30 -28.70 -39.66
C GLN A 215 0.12 -28.14 -40.46
N ALA A 216 0.35 -27.88 -41.75
CA ALA A 216 -0.63 -27.98 -42.84
C ALA A 216 0.12 -27.85 -44.18
#